data_AF-A0A2T0AM06-F1
#
_entry.id   AF-A0A2T0AM06-F1
#
_cell.length_a   1.000
_cell.length_b   1.000
_cell.length_c   1.000
_cell.angle_alpha   90.00
_cell.angle_beta   90.00
_cell.angle_gamma   90.00
#
_symmetry.space_group_name_H-M   'P 1'
#
loop_
_entity.id
_entity.type
_entity.pdbx_description
1 polymer ?
#
loop_
_entity_poly.entity_id
_entity_poly.type
_entity_poly.pdbx_seq_one_letter_code
_entity_poly.pdbx_strand_id
1 'polypeptide(L)'
;MILVVGSTGEGRQLIRSLRQEGYEVATWTDSTYGEQLAREDGATFILTVPLTEGNLAALEGGRQPEAVIDATLPYPGRFSLALEAWCRQNSIPYLRFLRPETELPRDSLIHQVTTWEEAARAAADLGDTIFLTTGTNNLEVFVNNPLFKDKRIVVRVLPEHRVIKKCQDLGLTPRDIIAMQGPFSKEMNKVMFKAYKAGVVVTRDAGPAGGTEAKIAAALALKIPVVLIKRPSIRYLYSVATIEEAILLLKRLIPRK
;
A
#
# COMPACT_ATOMS: atom_id res chain seq x y z
N MET A 1 -16.50 0.01 -20.51
CA MET A 1 -16.18 -0.51 -19.16
C MET A 1 -15.05 0.30 -18.53
N ILE A 2 -15.00 0.36 -17.20
CA ILE A 2 -13.95 1.02 -16.42
C ILE A 2 -13.09 -0.06 -15.77
N LEU A 3 -11.77 0.02 -15.92
CA LEU A 3 -10.85 -0.88 -15.22
C LEU A 3 -10.43 -0.26 -13.88
N VAL A 4 -10.77 -0.93 -12.77
CA VAL A 4 -10.32 -0.56 -11.42
C VAL A 4 -9.20 -1.51 -11.00
N VAL A 5 -7.99 -0.98 -10.86
CA VAL A 5 -6.84 -1.73 -10.35
C VAL A 5 -6.67 -1.46 -8.87
N GLY A 6 -6.75 -2.50 -8.04
CA GLY A 6 -6.67 -2.41 -6.59
C GLY A 6 -7.71 -3.30 -5.93
N SER A 7 -7.27 -4.33 -5.21
CA SER A 7 -8.14 -5.41 -4.70
C SER A 7 -8.58 -5.23 -3.24
N THR A 8 -8.31 -4.08 -2.62
CA THR A 8 -8.59 -3.85 -1.18
C THR A 8 -9.25 -2.50 -0.93
N GLY A 9 -10.01 -2.39 0.17
CA GLY A 9 -10.55 -1.14 0.71
C GLY A 9 -11.33 -0.29 -0.31
N GLU A 10 -10.66 0.69 -0.90
CA GLU A 10 -11.21 1.67 -1.83
C GLU A 10 -11.43 1.08 -3.21
N GLY A 11 -10.58 0.17 -3.69
CA GLY A 11 -10.81 -0.50 -4.97
C GLY A 11 -12.17 -1.20 -4.98
N ARG A 12 -12.51 -1.85 -3.87
CA ARG A 12 -13.82 -2.45 -3.61
C ARG A 12 -14.97 -1.44 -3.58
N GLN A 13 -14.78 -0.31 -2.89
CA GLN A 13 -15.78 0.75 -2.84
C GLN A 13 -15.97 1.46 -4.19
N LEU A 14 -14.89 1.65 -4.96
CA LEU A 14 -14.91 2.17 -6.32
C LEU A 14 -15.69 1.24 -7.24
N ILE A 15 -15.44 -0.08 -7.18
CA ILE A 15 -16.21 -1.06 -7.96
C ILE A 15 -17.71 -0.92 -7.66
N ARG A 16 -18.10 -0.94 -6.38
CA ARG A 16 -19.52 -0.79 -5.98
C ARG A 16 -20.14 0.52 -6.47
N SER A 17 -19.44 1.63 -6.28
CA SER A 17 -19.95 2.97 -6.62
C SER A 17 -20.08 3.15 -8.14
N LEU A 18 -19.11 2.66 -8.92
CA LEU A 18 -19.18 2.68 -10.39
C LEU A 18 -20.31 1.80 -10.93
N ARG A 19 -20.57 0.65 -10.29
CA ARG A 19 -21.71 -0.21 -10.64
C ARG A 19 -23.04 0.48 -10.36
N GLN A 20 -23.17 1.20 -9.24
CA GLN A 20 -24.37 2.01 -8.93
C GLN A 20 -24.59 3.13 -9.96
N GLU A 21 -23.52 3.72 -10.49
CA GLU A 21 -23.54 4.68 -11.60
C GLU A 21 -23.77 4.02 -12.98
N GLY A 22 -24.00 2.70 -13.01
CA GLY A 22 -24.32 1.93 -14.22
C GLY A 22 -23.13 1.63 -15.14
N TYR A 23 -21.88 1.79 -14.66
CA TYR A 23 -20.72 1.40 -15.46
C TYR A 23 -20.55 -0.13 -15.45
N GLU A 24 -20.11 -0.71 -16.57
CA GLU A 24 -19.45 -2.02 -16.54
C GLU A 24 -18.06 -1.86 -15.92
N VAL A 25 -17.72 -2.69 -14.94
CA VAL A 25 -16.46 -2.57 -14.19
C VAL A 25 -15.62 -3.82 -14.38
N ALA A 26 -14.39 -3.65 -14.82
CA ALA A 26 -13.36 -4.67 -14.81
C ALA A 26 -12.42 -4.45 -13.62
N THR A 27 -11.78 -5.49 -13.12
CA THR A 27 -10.72 -5.37 -12.12
C THR A 27 -9.60 -6.37 -12.35
N TRP A 28 -8.48 -6.16 -11.66
CA TRP A 28 -7.27 -6.96 -11.79
C TRP A 28 -6.75 -7.33 -10.40
N THR A 29 -6.67 -8.63 -10.12
CA THR A 29 -6.18 -9.21 -8.86
C THR A 29 -5.35 -10.44 -9.14
N ASP A 30 -4.31 -10.69 -8.36
CA ASP A 30 -3.47 -11.89 -8.46
C ASP A 30 -3.80 -12.93 -7.37
N SER A 31 -4.90 -12.71 -6.63
CA SER A 31 -5.32 -13.55 -5.50
C SER A 31 -6.76 -14.05 -5.65
N THR A 32 -6.97 -15.31 -5.29
CA THR A 32 -8.30 -15.95 -5.24
C THR A 32 -9.25 -15.21 -4.30
N TYR A 33 -8.74 -14.77 -3.14
CA TYR A 33 -9.55 -13.99 -2.19
C TYR A 33 -9.96 -12.63 -2.79
N GLY A 34 -9.03 -11.93 -3.45
CA GLY A 34 -9.35 -10.67 -4.14
C GLY A 34 -10.36 -10.84 -5.28
N GLU A 35 -10.30 -11.96 -6.01
CA GLU A 35 -11.30 -12.29 -7.03
C GLU A 35 -12.69 -12.46 -6.41
N GLN A 36 -12.79 -13.24 -5.33
CA GLN A 36 -14.05 -13.44 -4.62
C GLN A 36 -14.66 -12.10 -4.18
N LEU A 37 -13.86 -11.26 -3.51
CA LEU A 37 -14.30 -9.95 -3.04
C LEU A 37 -14.76 -9.04 -4.19
N ALA A 38 -14.04 -9.05 -5.32
CA ALA A 38 -14.40 -8.28 -6.49
C ALA A 38 -15.75 -8.71 -7.11
N ARG A 39 -16.03 -10.02 -7.14
CA ARG A 39 -17.34 -10.54 -7.60
C ARG A 39 -18.47 -10.08 -6.68
N GLU A 40 -18.27 -10.17 -5.36
CA GLU A 40 -19.24 -9.70 -4.37
C GLU A 40 -19.56 -8.20 -4.52
N ASP A 41 -18.57 -7.40 -4.94
CA ASP A 41 -18.73 -5.96 -5.17
C ASP A 41 -19.33 -5.60 -6.54
N GLY A 42 -19.53 -6.58 -7.42
CA GLY A 42 -20.20 -6.41 -8.72
C GLY A 42 -19.27 -6.20 -9.91
N ALA A 43 -17.98 -6.53 -9.81
CA ALA A 43 -17.08 -6.53 -10.97
C ALA A 43 -17.61 -7.49 -12.05
N THR A 44 -17.72 -6.98 -13.28
CA THR A 44 -18.25 -7.69 -14.45
C THR A 44 -17.17 -8.54 -15.13
N PHE A 45 -15.91 -8.10 -15.04
CA PHE A 45 -14.76 -8.80 -15.58
C PHE A 45 -13.59 -8.78 -14.59
N ILE A 46 -12.87 -9.88 -14.45
CA ILE A 46 -11.77 -10.00 -13.48
C ILE A 46 -10.58 -10.63 -14.18
N LEU A 47 -9.49 -9.88 -14.29
CA LEU A 47 -8.19 -10.40 -14.70
C LEU A 47 -7.49 -11.01 -13.48
N THR A 48 -7.15 -12.29 -13.58
CA THR A 48 -6.56 -13.09 -12.48
C THR A 48 -5.07 -13.42 -12.68
N VAL A 49 -4.37 -12.62 -13.48
CA VAL A 49 -2.92 -12.74 -13.72
C VAL A 49 -2.13 -11.84 -12.77
N PRO A 50 -0.84 -12.12 -12.48
CA PRO A 50 -0.01 -11.22 -11.67
C PRO A 50 0.02 -9.79 -12.22
N LEU A 51 -0.02 -8.79 -11.34
CA LEU A 51 0.08 -7.37 -11.72
C LEU A 51 1.54 -7.01 -12.02
N THR A 52 2.01 -7.40 -13.22
CA THR A 52 3.36 -7.15 -13.71
C THR A 52 3.31 -6.45 -15.06
N GLU A 53 4.38 -5.71 -15.39
CA GLU A 53 4.53 -5.03 -16.68
C GLU A 53 4.38 -6.00 -17.86
N GLY A 54 4.97 -7.20 -17.76
CA GLY A 54 4.88 -8.22 -18.80
C GLY A 54 3.46 -8.76 -19.04
N ASN A 55 2.54 -8.55 -18.10
CA ASN A 55 1.15 -8.97 -18.23
C ASN A 55 0.23 -7.87 -18.77
N LEU A 56 0.73 -6.66 -19.08
CA LEU A 56 -0.09 -5.60 -19.68
C LEU A 56 -0.67 -6.00 -21.04
N ALA A 57 0.02 -6.88 -21.78
CA ALA A 57 -0.50 -7.47 -23.02
C ALA A 57 -1.83 -8.22 -22.82
N ALA A 58 -2.16 -8.66 -21.61
CA ALA A 58 -3.47 -9.25 -21.29
C ALA A 58 -4.63 -8.25 -21.49
N LEU A 59 -4.36 -6.94 -21.45
CA LEU A 59 -5.34 -5.89 -21.76
C LEU A 59 -5.55 -5.68 -23.27
N GLU A 60 -4.61 -6.12 -24.10
CA GLU A 60 -4.65 -5.94 -25.56
C GLU A 60 -5.51 -6.99 -26.26
N GLY A 61 -5.58 -8.21 -25.69
CA GLY A 61 -6.39 -9.31 -26.23
C GLY A 61 -7.88 -9.27 -25.88
N GLY A 62 -8.34 -8.23 -25.16
CA GLY A 62 -9.72 -8.09 -24.68
C GLY A 62 -10.39 -6.80 -25.14
N ARG A 63 -11.62 -6.56 -24.63
CA ARG A 63 -12.27 -5.24 -24.79
C ARG A 63 -11.39 -4.22 -24.07
N GLN A 64 -10.99 -3.14 -24.74
CA GLN A 64 -10.20 -2.09 -24.08
C GLN A 64 -11.07 -1.29 -23.09
N PRO A 65 -10.52 -0.89 -21.92
CA PRO A 65 -11.25 -0.05 -20.99
C PRO A 65 -11.39 1.38 -21.54
N GLU A 66 -12.51 2.01 -21.25
CA GLU A 66 -12.75 3.42 -21.60
C GLU A 66 -12.00 4.39 -20.68
N ALA A 67 -11.67 3.93 -19.47
CA ALA A 67 -10.80 4.61 -18.52
C ALA A 67 -10.25 3.60 -17.50
N VAL A 68 -9.13 3.96 -16.88
CA VAL A 68 -8.48 3.19 -15.82
C VAL A 68 -8.47 4.02 -14.53
N ILE A 69 -8.91 3.42 -13.43
CA ILE A 69 -8.68 3.96 -12.08
C ILE A 69 -7.67 3.05 -11.37
N ASP A 70 -6.47 3.57 -11.13
CA ASP A 70 -5.45 2.89 -10.35
C ASP A 70 -5.57 3.28 -8.86
N ALA A 71 -6.24 2.41 -8.11
CA ALA A 71 -6.39 2.42 -6.66
C ALA A 71 -5.46 1.41 -5.95
N THR A 72 -4.34 1.04 -6.59
CA THR A 72 -3.26 0.33 -5.89
C THR A 72 -2.69 1.20 -4.77
N LEU A 73 -1.91 0.59 -3.87
CA LEU A 73 -1.28 1.29 -2.74
C LEU A 73 -0.64 2.63 -3.18
N PRO A 74 -0.65 3.67 -2.33
CA PRO A 74 -0.28 5.04 -2.71
C PRO A 74 1.22 5.22 -3.07
N TYR A 75 2.00 4.15 -3.05
CA TYR A 75 3.36 4.11 -3.54
C TYR A 75 3.32 3.39 -4.89
N PRO A 76 3.45 4.11 -6.02
CA PRO A 76 3.40 3.45 -7.32
C PRO A 76 4.54 2.46 -7.41
N GLY A 77 4.18 1.19 -7.54
CA GLY A 77 5.12 0.18 -7.97
C GLY A 77 5.46 0.36 -9.44
N ARG A 78 6.43 -0.42 -9.92
CA ARG A 78 6.76 -0.51 -11.36
C ARG A 78 5.52 -0.75 -12.22
N PHE A 79 4.58 -1.56 -11.73
CA PHE A 79 3.31 -1.84 -12.40
C PHE A 79 2.47 -0.57 -12.65
N SER A 80 2.26 0.29 -11.65
CA SER A 80 1.45 1.52 -11.84
C SER A 80 2.05 2.45 -12.88
N LEU A 81 3.38 2.59 -12.91
CA LEU A 81 4.08 3.40 -13.90
C LEU A 81 3.96 2.81 -15.31
N ALA A 82 4.10 1.49 -15.44
CA ALA A 82 3.92 0.80 -16.71
C ALA A 82 2.47 0.88 -17.20
N LEU A 83 1.49 0.76 -16.30
CA LEU A 83 0.06 0.89 -16.62
C LEU A 83 -0.30 2.30 -17.08
N GLU A 84 0.22 3.34 -16.41
CA GLU A 84 0.05 4.73 -16.84
C GLU A 84 0.64 4.95 -18.24
N ALA A 85 1.85 4.44 -18.49
CA ALA A 85 2.49 4.54 -19.80
C ALA A 85 1.68 3.83 -20.90
N TRP A 86 1.15 2.64 -20.62
CA TRP A 86 0.29 1.88 -21.53
C TRP A 86 -1.02 2.61 -21.82
N CYS A 87 -1.67 3.19 -20.79
CA CYS A 87 -2.88 3.99 -20.96
C CYS A 87 -2.61 5.20 -21.86
N ARG A 88 -1.48 5.89 -21.65
CA ARG A 88 -1.06 7.03 -22.48
C ARG A 88 -0.84 6.64 -23.94
N GLN A 89 -0.20 5.50 -24.21
CA GLN A 89 0.02 4.99 -25.57
C GLN A 89 -1.30 4.67 -26.30
N ASN A 90 -2.30 4.18 -25.57
CA ASN A 90 -3.60 3.81 -26.11
C ASN A 90 -4.64 4.94 -26.02
N SER A 91 -4.24 6.16 -25.61
CA SER A 91 -5.15 7.29 -25.39
C SER A 91 -6.30 7.00 -24.42
N ILE A 92 -6.07 6.15 -23.43
CA ILE A 92 -7.02 5.79 -22.39
C ILE A 92 -6.80 6.72 -21.18
N PRO A 93 -7.84 7.42 -20.68
CA PRO A 93 -7.74 8.19 -19.46
C PRO A 93 -7.30 7.34 -18.27
N TYR A 94 -6.19 7.72 -17.64
CA TYR A 94 -5.66 7.09 -16.43
C TYR A 94 -5.85 8.03 -15.24
N LEU A 95 -6.60 7.57 -14.24
CA LEU A 95 -6.87 8.29 -13.00
C LEU A 95 -6.14 7.57 -11.86
N ARG A 96 -5.26 8.28 -11.17
CA ARG A 96 -4.64 7.77 -9.95
C ARG A 96 -5.52 8.08 -8.75
N PHE A 97 -5.97 7.05 -8.04
CA PHE A 97 -6.65 7.24 -6.76
C PHE A 97 -5.60 7.35 -5.65
N LEU A 98 -5.33 8.57 -5.20
CA LEU A 98 -4.38 8.87 -4.13
C LEU A 98 -5.13 9.38 -2.92
N ARG A 99 -5.21 8.55 -1.87
CA ARG A 99 -5.69 9.02 -0.57
C ARG A 99 -4.87 10.25 -0.13
N PRO A 100 -5.45 11.20 0.61
CA PRO A 100 -4.69 12.27 1.25
C PRO A 100 -3.50 11.72 2.05
N GLU A 101 -2.45 12.53 2.18
CA GLU A 101 -1.37 12.23 3.12
C GLU A 101 -1.91 12.27 4.55
N THR A 102 -1.29 11.49 5.43
CA THR A 102 -1.65 11.56 6.85
C THR A 102 -1.14 12.88 7.40
N GLU A 103 -2.02 13.68 8.02
CA GLU A 103 -1.58 14.84 8.79
C GLU A 103 -0.76 14.37 9.99
N LEU A 104 0.50 14.78 10.04
CA LEU A 104 1.44 14.36 11.07
C LEU A 104 1.44 15.39 12.20
N PRO A 105 1.42 14.95 13.48
CA PRO A 105 1.64 15.87 14.58
C PRO A 105 3.06 16.44 14.50
N ARG A 106 3.23 17.70 14.92
CA ARG A 106 4.55 18.31 15.06
C ARG A 106 5.20 17.79 16.35
N ASP A 107 6.01 16.75 16.22
CA ASP A 107 6.71 16.12 17.33
C ASP A 107 8.16 15.77 16.92
N SER A 108 9.13 16.05 17.79
CA SER A 108 10.56 15.78 17.54
C SER A 108 10.89 14.29 17.42
N LEU A 109 10.00 13.41 17.90
CA LEU A 109 10.15 11.97 17.78
C LEU A 109 9.77 11.44 16.39
N ILE A 110 9.24 12.27 15.50
CA ILE A 110 8.87 11.86 14.13
C ILE A 110 9.96 12.27 13.15
N HIS A 111 10.71 11.29 12.68
CA HIS A 111 11.76 11.42 11.68
C HIS A 111 11.20 11.06 10.30
N GLN A 112 10.98 12.08 9.46
CA GLN A 112 10.47 11.88 8.10
C GLN A 112 11.62 11.63 7.14
N VAL A 113 11.49 10.59 6.32
CA VAL A 113 12.47 10.19 5.29
C VAL A 113 11.74 9.86 3.99
N THR A 114 12.45 9.85 2.87
CA THR A 114 11.85 9.61 1.55
C THR A 114 12.25 8.29 0.91
N THR A 115 13.32 7.66 1.42
CA THR A 115 13.85 6.39 0.90
C THR A 115 13.96 5.32 1.98
N TRP A 116 14.07 4.05 1.55
CA TRP A 116 14.23 2.92 2.47
C TRP A 116 15.62 2.92 3.12
N GLU A 117 16.62 3.38 2.39
CA GLU A 117 18.01 3.51 2.85
C GLU A 117 18.15 4.61 3.90
N GLU A 118 17.50 5.75 3.70
CA GLU A 118 17.38 6.80 4.74
C GLU A 118 16.65 6.27 5.97
N ALA A 119 15.58 5.50 5.78
CA ALA A 119 14.83 4.91 6.89
C ALA A 119 15.69 3.96 7.72
N ALA A 120 16.48 3.12 7.04
CA ALA A 120 17.39 2.19 7.67
C ALA A 120 18.49 2.92 8.46
N ARG A 121 19.11 3.95 7.88
CA ARG A 121 20.10 4.79 8.58
C ARG A 121 19.50 5.46 9.82
N ALA A 122 18.38 6.16 9.67
CA ALA A 122 17.72 6.84 10.78
C ALA A 122 17.31 5.86 11.89
N ALA A 123 16.77 4.70 11.53
CA ALA A 123 16.37 3.70 12.52
C ALA A 123 17.57 3.13 13.31
N ALA A 124 18.70 2.92 12.65
CA ALA A 124 19.92 2.43 13.30
C ALA A 124 20.45 3.41 14.37
N ASP A 125 20.33 4.72 14.12
CA ASP A 125 20.77 5.77 15.06
C ASP A 125 19.82 5.93 16.26
N LEU A 126 18.55 5.50 16.13
CA LEU A 126 17.49 5.77 17.10
C LEU A 126 17.25 4.65 18.12
N GLY A 127 17.68 3.41 17.85
CA GLY A 127 17.53 2.33 18.82
C GLY A 127 18.09 0.98 18.38
N ASP A 128 18.11 0.03 19.32
CA ASP A 128 18.64 -1.32 19.08
C ASP A 128 17.58 -2.36 18.73
N THR A 129 16.31 -2.11 19.07
CA THR A 129 15.19 -2.94 18.61
C THR A 129 14.35 -2.17 17.61
N ILE A 130 14.39 -2.62 16.36
CA ILE A 130 13.78 -1.98 15.20
C ILE A 130 12.46 -2.67 14.92
N PHE A 131 11.36 -1.98 15.18
CA PHE A 131 10.03 -2.54 14.95
C PHE A 131 9.49 -2.06 13.59
N LEU A 132 9.50 -2.96 12.62
CA LEU A 132 9.04 -2.72 11.25
C LEU A 132 7.53 -2.98 11.14
N THR A 133 6.76 -1.92 10.89
CA THR A 133 5.32 -2.00 10.58
C THR A 133 5.03 -1.90 9.07
N THR A 134 6.07 -2.05 8.25
CA THR A 134 6.08 -1.86 6.79
C THR A 134 5.75 -3.13 6.01
N GLY A 135 5.61 -4.27 6.67
CA GLY A 135 5.46 -5.59 6.04
C GLY A 135 6.80 -6.13 5.52
N THR A 136 6.74 -6.97 4.49
CA THR A 136 7.93 -7.56 3.85
C THR A 136 8.48 -6.76 2.66
N ASN A 137 7.89 -5.59 2.40
CA ASN A 137 8.35 -4.70 1.33
C ASN A 137 9.70 -4.10 1.72
N ASN A 138 10.73 -4.35 0.90
CA ASN A 138 12.12 -3.89 1.12
C ASN A 138 12.67 -4.29 2.50
N LEU A 139 12.22 -5.42 3.05
CA LEU A 139 12.72 -5.96 4.32
C LEU A 139 14.23 -6.24 4.25
N GLU A 140 14.71 -6.62 3.06
CA GLU A 140 16.11 -6.85 2.72
C GLU A 140 17.00 -5.62 3.00
N VAL A 141 16.45 -4.41 2.83
CA VAL A 141 17.16 -3.14 3.09
C VAL A 141 17.49 -2.97 4.58
N PHE A 142 16.72 -3.59 5.47
CA PHE A 142 17.01 -3.57 6.91
C PHE A 142 17.86 -4.78 7.31
N VAL A 143 17.46 -5.97 6.87
CA VAL A 143 18.10 -7.23 7.31
C VAL A 143 19.53 -7.37 6.80
N ASN A 144 19.80 -6.96 5.55
CA ASN A 144 21.13 -7.08 4.96
C ASN A 144 22.01 -5.85 5.23
N ASN A 145 21.51 -4.85 5.95
CA ASN A 145 22.24 -3.61 6.16
C ASN A 145 23.24 -3.74 7.31
N PRO A 146 24.55 -3.45 7.10
CA PRO A 146 25.58 -3.62 8.10
C PRO A 146 25.33 -2.87 9.42
N LEU A 147 24.56 -1.78 9.38
CA LEU A 147 24.20 -1.00 10.57
C LEU A 147 23.36 -1.78 11.60
N PHE A 148 22.79 -2.92 11.21
CA PHE A 148 21.92 -3.75 12.06
C PHE A 148 22.59 -5.02 12.58
N LYS A 149 23.91 -5.21 12.37
CA LYS A 149 24.63 -6.43 12.75
C LYS A 149 24.39 -6.86 14.21
N ASP A 150 24.31 -5.89 15.13
CA ASP A 150 24.10 -6.12 16.57
C ASP A 150 22.72 -5.61 17.04
N LYS A 151 21.79 -5.38 16.10
CA LYS A 151 20.44 -4.87 16.37
C LYS A 151 19.40 -5.96 16.15
N ARG A 152 18.29 -5.87 16.88
CA ARG A 152 17.16 -6.79 16.76
C ARG A 152 16.12 -6.19 15.81
N ILE A 153 15.76 -6.93 14.76
CA ILE A 153 14.70 -6.54 13.83
C ILE A 153 13.45 -7.34 14.16
N VAL A 154 12.35 -6.66 14.47
CA VAL A 154 11.03 -7.26 14.66
C VAL A 154 10.14 -6.79 13.51
N VAL A 155 9.51 -7.72 12.80
CA VAL A 155 8.66 -7.40 11.65
C VAL A 155 7.23 -7.84 11.87
N ARG A 156 6.27 -6.97 11.54
CA ARG A 156 4.85 -7.33 11.48
C ARG A 156 4.41 -7.53 10.04
N VAL A 157 3.87 -8.70 9.74
CA VAL A 157 3.54 -9.17 8.39
C VAL A 157 2.17 -9.84 8.32
N LEU A 158 1.62 -9.98 7.11
CA LEU A 158 0.40 -10.77 6.91
C LEU A 158 0.64 -12.26 7.24
N PRO A 159 -0.36 -12.96 7.78
CA PRO A 159 -0.26 -14.38 8.15
C PRO A 159 -0.36 -15.31 6.93
N GLU A 160 0.38 -15.01 5.86
CA GLU A 160 0.46 -15.83 4.65
C GLU A 160 1.74 -16.67 4.65
N HIS A 161 1.63 -17.94 4.24
CA HIS A 161 2.77 -18.87 4.22
C HIS A 161 3.97 -18.29 3.45
N ARG A 162 3.75 -17.75 2.23
CA ARG A 162 4.82 -17.16 1.42
C ARG A 162 5.50 -15.97 2.10
N VAL A 163 4.74 -15.19 2.87
CA VAL A 163 5.22 -13.97 3.54
C VAL A 163 6.08 -14.34 4.75
N ILE A 164 5.61 -15.29 5.56
CA ILE A 164 6.36 -15.81 6.71
C ILE A 164 7.62 -16.52 6.24
N LYS A 165 7.53 -17.35 5.18
CA LYS A 165 8.68 -18.03 4.58
C LYS A 165 9.75 -17.02 4.14
N LYS A 166 9.35 -15.94 3.46
CA LYS A 166 10.29 -14.87 3.07
C LYS A 166 11.05 -14.28 4.27
N CYS A 167 10.37 -14.03 5.39
CA CYS A 167 11.03 -13.54 6.60
C CYS A 167 12.07 -14.54 7.14
N GLN A 168 11.73 -15.83 7.16
CA GLN A 168 12.63 -16.89 7.62
C GLN A 168 13.83 -17.10 6.69
N ASP A 169 13.61 -17.06 5.37
CA ASP A 169 14.67 -17.14 4.36
C ASP A 169 15.68 -15.99 4.49
N LEU A 170 15.25 -14.82 4.98
CA LEU A 170 16.10 -13.69 5.31
C LEU A 170 16.80 -13.81 6.69
N GLY A 171 16.57 -14.89 7.43
CA GLY A 171 17.23 -15.16 8.70
C GLY A 171 16.51 -14.61 9.94
N LEU A 172 15.28 -14.09 9.81
CA LEU A 172 14.49 -13.70 10.97
C LEU A 172 13.98 -14.94 11.72
N THR A 173 14.14 -14.92 13.03
CA THR A 173 13.66 -16.01 13.89
C THR A 173 12.16 -15.87 14.17
N PRO A 174 11.42 -16.97 14.43
CA PRO A 174 9.98 -16.90 14.69
C PRO A 174 9.55 -15.94 15.81
N ARG A 175 10.40 -15.75 16.84
CA ARG A 175 10.14 -14.82 17.95
C ARG A 175 10.10 -13.35 17.53
N ASP A 176 10.59 -13.02 16.33
CA ASP A 176 10.70 -11.66 15.80
C ASP A 176 9.72 -11.41 14.64
N ILE A 177 8.87 -12.38 14.32
CA ILE A 177 7.85 -12.29 13.28
C ILE A 177 6.48 -12.22 13.94
N ILE A 178 5.76 -11.11 13.74
CA ILE A 178 4.37 -10.94 14.15
C ILE A 178 3.49 -11.13 12.92
N ALA A 179 2.88 -12.31 12.80
CA ALA A 179 2.00 -12.65 11.69
C ALA A 179 0.53 -12.31 12.04
N MET A 180 0.04 -11.15 11.60
CA MET A 180 -1.31 -10.65 11.92
C MET A 180 -1.87 -9.77 10.82
N GLN A 181 -3.18 -9.85 10.58
CA GLN A 181 -3.90 -8.96 9.68
C GLN A 181 -4.48 -7.77 10.45
N GLY A 182 -4.20 -6.56 9.95
CA GLY A 182 -4.75 -5.30 10.49
C GLY A 182 -6.08 -4.90 9.85
N PRO A 183 -6.59 -3.67 10.12
CA PRO A 183 -5.92 -2.58 10.82
C PRO A 183 -5.79 -2.82 12.34
N PHE A 184 -4.88 -2.09 12.99
CA PHE A 184 -4.59 -2.21 14.42
C PHE A 184 -4.89 -0.91 15.15
N SER A 185 -5.59 -0.98 16.28
CA SER A 185 -5.85 0.18 17.14
C SER A 185 -4.56 0.72 17.78
N LYS A 186 -4.63 1.94 18.32
CA LYS A 186 -3.52 2.55 19.08
C LYS A 186 -3.10 1.65 20.24
N GLU A 187 -4.06 1.10 20.97
CA GLU A 187 -3.86 0.26 22.14
C GLU A 187 -3.14 -1.03 21.77
N MET A 188 -3.55 -1.66 20.66
CA MET A 188 -2.92 -2.87 20.19
C MET A 188 -1.48 -2.62 19.73
N ASN A 189 -1.23 -1.51 19.02
CA ASN A 189 0.12 -1.10 18.67
C ASN A 189 0.97 -0.85 19.93
N LYS A 190 0.44 -0.18 20.96
CA LYS A 190 1.15 0.04 22.23
C LYS A 190 1.55 -1.28 22.90
N VAL A 191 0.64 -2.26 22.95
CA VAL A 191 0.93 -3.57 23.54
C VAL A 191 2.05 -4.27 22.78
N MET A 192 1.99 -4.30 21.45
CA MET A 192 3.04 -4.90 20.62
C MET A 192 4.38 -4.19 20.79
N PHE A 193 4.43 -2.87 20.72
CA PHE A 193 5.68 -2.11 20.87
C PHE A 193 6.33 -2.35 22.24
N LYS A 194 5.53 -2.43 23.32
CA LYS A 194 6.02 -2.79 24.65
C LYS A 194 6.51 -4.24 24.73
N ALA A 195 5.70 -5.19 24.27
CA ALA A 195 6.01 -6.62 24.37
C ALA A 195 7.32 -6.98 23.66
N TYR A 196 7.57 -6.34 22.52
CA TYR A 196 8.78 -6.55 21.73
C TYR A 196 9.93 -5.62 22.11
N LYS A 197 9.73 -4.70 23.08
CA LYS A 197 10.71 -3.70 23.52
C LYS A 197 11.24 -2.84 22.37
N ALA A 198 10.33 -2.35 21.52
CA ALA A 198 10.67 -1.50 20.40
C ALA A 198 11.45 -0.26 20.86
N GLY A 199 12.65 -0.06 20.32
CA GLY A 199 13.47 1.14 20.52
C GLY A 199 13.20 2.19 19.45
N VAL A 200 12.78 1.78 18.27
CA VAL A 200 12.30 2.65 17.18
C VAL A 200 11.22 1.92 16.39
N VAL A 201 10.22 2.66 15.90
CA VAL A 201 9.20 2.14 15.00
C VAL A 201 9.44 2.68 13.60
N VAL A 202 9.60 1.80 12.63
CA VAL A 202 9.62 2.18 11.21
C VAL A 202 8.24 1.94 10.61
N THR A 203 7.69 2.97 9.99
CA THR A 203 6.39 2.91 9.32
C THR A 203 6.38 3.67 8.02
N ARG A 204 5.33 3.46 7.23
CA ARG A 204 5.09 4.15 5.96
C ARG A 204 3.78 4.92 6.05
N ASP A 205 3.67 6.02 5.33
CA ASP A 205 2.41 6.73 5.18
C ASP A 205 1.46 5.95 4.25
N ALA A 206 0.68 5.04 4.84
CA ALA A 206 -0.37 4.29 4.17
C ALA A 206 -1.73 5.01 4.19
N GLY A 207 -1.76 6.25 4.72
CA GLY A 207 -2.99 7.02 4.95
C GLY A 207 -3.79 6.55 6.16
N PRO A 208 -4.94 7.22 6.44
CA PRO A 208 -5.78 6.93 7.61
C PRO A 208 -6.26 5.48 7.70
N ALA A 209 -6.79 4.94 6.60
CA ALA A 209 -7.24 3.54 6.54
C ALA A 209 -6.11 2.50 6.72
N GLY A 210 -4.86 2.89 6.46
CA GLY A 210 -3.67 2.06 6.70
C GLY A 210 -3.21 2.05 8.17
N GLY A 211 -3.90 2.79 9.05
CA GLY A 211 -3.61 2.90 10.47
C GLY A 211 -2.29 3.63 10.77
N THR A 212 -1.81 4.50 9.87
CA THR A 212 -0.58 5.27 10.09
C THR A 212 -0.68 6.13 11.35
N GLU A 213 -1.81 6.82 11.53
CA GLU A 213 -2.08 7.62 12.73
C GLU A 213 -2.05 6.78 14.02
N ALA A 214 -2.74 5.63 14.03
CA ALA A 214 -2.78 4.75 15.20
C ALA A 214 -1.40 4.23 15.61
N LYS A 215 -0.51 3.94 14.63
CA LYS A 215 0.88 3.53 14.88
C LYS A 215 1.70 4.68 15.47
N ILE A 216 1.62 5.86 14.88
CA ILE A 216 2.35 7.06 15.35
C ILE A 216 1.88 7.43 16.76
N ALA A 217 0.57 7.54 16.97
CA ALA A 217 -0.01 7.87 18.27
C ALA A 217 0.37 6.85 19.36
N ALA A 218 0.51 5.57 19.00
CA ALA A 218 0.97 4.53 19.92
C ALA A 218 2.44 4.70 20.29
N ALA A 219 3.32 4.94 19.31
CA ALA A 219 4.74 5.15 19.53
C ALA A 219 5.02 6.42 20.36
N LEU A 220 4.37 7.54 20.03
CA LEU A 220 4.47 8.80 20.78
C LEU A 220 4.00 8.63 22.24
N ALA A 221 2.89 7.90 22.46
CA ALA A 221 2.40 7.61 23.81
C ALA A 221 3.38 6.75 24.64
N LEU A 222 4.35 6.10 24.00
CA LEU A 222 5.42 5.33 24.64
C LEU A 222 6.77 6.05 24.59
N LYS A 223 6.84 7.27 24.04
CA LYS A 223 8.07 8.02 23.77
C LYS A 223 9.07 7.24 22.91
N ILE A 224 8.57 6.42 21.99
CA ILE A 224 9.39 5.67 21.04
C ILE A 224 9.50 6.51 19.75
N PRO A 225 10.72 6.77 19.24
CA PRO A 225 10.91 7.48 17.99
C PRO A 225 10.28 6.71 16.82
N VAL A 226 9.76 7.46 15.85
CA VAL A 226 9.14 6.95 14.64
C VAL A 226 9.92 7.42 13.43
N VAL A 227 10.38 6.47 12.62
CA VAL A 227 10.87 6.75 11.28
C VAL A 227 9.72 6.55 10.30
N LEU A 228 9.22 7.65 9.73
CA LEU A 228 8.13 7.66 8.78
C LEU A 228 8.66 7.82 7.36
N ILE A 229 8.49 6.79 6.55
CA ILE A 229 8.80 6.82 5.12
C ILE A 229 7.64 7.52 4.40
N LYS A 230 7.88 8.75 3.94
CA LYS A 230 6.94 9.55 3.15
C LYS A 230 6.70 8.92 1.78
N ARG A 231 5.59 9.29 1.15
CA ARG A 231 5.27 8.84 -0.21
C ARG A 231 6.19 9.56 -1.20
N PRO A 232 6.61 8.90 -2.29
CA PRO A 232 7.28 9.57 -3.39
C PRO A 232 6.37 10.68 -3.95
N SER A 233 6.91 11.87 -4.16
CA SER A 233 6.18 12.98 -4.80
C SER A 233 6.10 12.75 -6.30
N ILE A 234 5.09 12.00 -6.75
CA ILE A 234 4.83 11.74 -8.17
C ILE A 234 3.64 12.57 -8.63
N ARG A 235 3.83 13.31 -9.73
CA ARG A 235 2.76 14.09 -10.36
C ARG A 235 2.06 13.20 -11.38
N TYR A 236 0.77 13.04 -11.21
CA TYR A 236 -0.12 12.38 -12.16
C TYR A 236 -0.90 13.43 -12.95
N LEU A 237 -1.23 13.13 -14.20
CA LEU A 237 -2.08 14.00 -15.00
C LEU A 237 -3.48 14.16 -14.37
N TYR A 238 -4.04 13.04 -13.92
CA TYR A 238 -5.30 12.99 -13.18
C TYR A 238 -5.10 12.24 -11.86
N SER A 239 -5.27 12.93 -10.74
CA SER A 239 -5.28 12.33 -9.41
C SER A 239 -6.53 12.74 -8.65
N VAL A 240 -7.14 11.78 -7.96
CA VAL A 240 -8.36 11.96 -7.17
C VAL A 240 -8.16 11.38 -5.77
N ALA A 241 -8.73 12.02 -4.76
CA ALA A 241 -8.60 11.65 -3.36
C ALA A 241 -9.84 10.95 -2.80
N THR A 242 -10.99 11.16 -3.44
CA THR A 242 -12.28 10.59 -3.03
C THR A 242 -12.96 9.85 -4.17
N ILE A 243 -13.92 8.98 -3.83
CA ILE A 243 -14.68 8.21 -4.82
C ILE A 243 -15.57 9.14 -5.63
N GLU A 244 -16.13 10.15 -4.98
CA GLU A 244 -16.95 11.19 -5.59
C GLU A 244 -16.16 11.98 -6.63
N GLU A 245 -14.92 12.39 -6.30
CA GLU A 245 -14.02 13.04 -7.26
C GLU A 245 -13.69 12.12 -8.43
N ALA A 246 -13.43 10.83 -8.18
CA ALA A 246 -13.17 9.85 -9.22
C ALA A 246 -14.34 9.74 -10.22
N ILE A 247 -15.56 9.62 -9.72
CA ILE A 247 -16.78 9.52 -10.53
C ILE A 247 -17.02 10.81 -11.31
N LEU A 248 -16.90 11.96 -10.66
CA LEU A 248 -17.11 13.26 -11.31
C LEU A 248 -16.11 13.49 -12.45
N LEU A 249 -14.84 13.18 -12.21
CA LEU A 249 -13.80 13.31 -13.22
C LEU A 249 -13.99 12.32 -14.36
N LEU A 250 -14.38 11.07 -14.07
CA LEU A 250 -14.74 10.09 -15.09
C LEU A 250 -15.87 10.61 -15.98
N LYS A 251 -16.98 11.10 -15.41
CA LYS A 251 -18.11 11.65 -16.19
C LYS A 251 -17.68 12.77 -17.15
N ARG A 252 -16.68 13.57 -16.76
CA ARG A 252 -16.11 14.63 -17.62
C ARG A 252 -15.22 14.07 -18.72
N LEU A 253 -14.42 13.04 -18.45
CA LEU A 253 -13.44 12.45 -19.38
C LEU A 253 -14.08 11.48 -20.37
N ILE A 254 -15.14 10.80 -19.98
CA ILE A 254 -15.90 9.86 -20.80
C ILE A 254 -17.40 10.21 -20.76
N PRO A 255 -17.83 11.29 -21.43
CA PRO A 255 -19.23 11.70 -21.46
C PRO A 255 -20.06 10.57 -22.05
N ARG A 256 -21.05 10.08 -21.31
CA ARG A 256 -22.03 9.15 -21.87
C ARG A 256 -22.91 9.90 -22.87
N LYS A 257 -23.14 9.29 -24.03
CA LYS A 257 -24.17 9.72 -24.98
C LYS A 257 -25.55 9.44 -24.42
#